data_AF-A0A941D8T7-F1
#
_entry.id   AF-A0A941D8T7-F1
#
_cell.length_a   1.000
_cell.length_b   1.000
_cell.length_c   1.000
_cell.angle_alpha   90.00
_cell.angle_beta   90.00
_cell.angle_gamma   90.00
#
_symmetry.space_group_name_H-M   'P 1'
#
loop_
_entity.id
_entity.type
_entity.pdbx_description
1 polymer ?
#
loop_
_entity_poly.entity_id
_entity_poly.type
_entity_poly.pdbx_seq_one_letter_code
_entity_poly.pdbx_strand_id
1 'polypeptide(L)'
;MTADRIDDAGVAHATPASSSARPGADVVPQGARRELERIRRRWSELPPERLGPVVPLVREVLEDLAARTAPGTPVPDLGDAVLAEQLTVLTWDAYAEGDGDGVEVTLTQVRRSLP
;
A
#
# COMPACT_ATOMS: atom_id res chain seq x y z
N MET A 1 14.05 -64.80 -4.76
CA MET A 1 13.00 -64.38 -3.82
C MET A 1 13.67 -63.62 -2.68
N THR A 2 13.84 -62.32 -2.87
CA THR A 2 14.22 -61.38 -1.82
C THR A 2 13.75 -59.99 -2.26
N ALA A 3 12.85 -59.43 -1.45
CA ALA A 3 12.16 -58.16 -1.57
C ALA A 3 13.14 -56.97 -1.66
N ASP A 4 12.92 -56.01 -2.57
CA ASP A 4 12.19 -54.76 -2.32
C ASP A 4 12.83 -53.87 -1.24
N ARG A 5 13.44 -52.76 -1.70
CA ARG A 5 13.53 -51.52 -0.94
C ARG A 5 13.74 -50.37 -1.92
N ILE A 6 12.63 -49.74 -2.28
CA ILE A 6 12.61 -48.43 -2.94
C ILE A 6 12.97 -47.40 -1.87
N ASP A 7 14.13 -46.76 -1.98
CA ASP A 7 14.48 -45.59 -1.19
C ASP A 7 13.75 -44.38 -1.78
N ASP A 8 12.64 -44.02 -1.14
CA ASP A 8 11.85 -42.82 -1.39
C ASP A 8 12.64 -41.60 -0.85
N ALA A 9 13.30 -40.88 -1.76
CA ALA A 9 13.90 -39.59 -1.46
C ALA A 9 12.78 -38.55 -1.33
N GLY A 10 12.19 -38.47 -0.14
CA GLY A 10 11.24 -37.44 0.24
C GLY A 10 11.88 -36.06 0.12
N VAL A 11 11.56 -35.35 -0.97
CA VAL A 11 11.86 -33.93 -1.13
C VAL A 11 10.94 -33.19 -0.16
N ALA A 12 11.47 -32.81 0.99
CA ALA A 12 10.81 -31.91 1.91
C ALA A 12 10.62 -30.56 1.19
N HIS A 13 9.44 -30.35 0.61
CA HIS A 13 8.95 -29.01 0.32
C HIS A 13 8.87 -28.29 1.66
N ALA A 14 9.87 -27.46 1.96
CA ALA A 14 9.80 -26.45 2.99
C ALA A 14 8.60 -25.57 2.65
N THR A 15 7.50 -25.79 3.36
CA THR A 15 6.38 -24.86 3.42
C THR A 15 6.94 -23.51 3.84
N PRO A 16 6.77 -22.42 3.07
CA PRO A 16 7.07 -21.11 3.61
C PRO A 16 6.18 -20.94 4.84
N ALA A 17 6.78 -20.55 5.95
CA ALA A 17 6.05 -20.21 7.16
C ALA A 17 5.00 -19.18 6.76
N SER A 18 3.72 -19.58 6.73
CA SER A 18 2.62 -18.65 6.74
C SER A 18 2.84 -17.77 7.96
N SER A 19 3.28 -16.54 7.72
CA SER A 19 3.36 -15.52 8.76
C SER A 19 1.92 -15.26 9.13
N SER A 20 1.46 -15.92 10.19
CA SER A 20 0.14 -15.73 10.78
C SER A 20 0.10 -14.33 11.37
N ALA A 21 -0.04 -13.31 10.51
CA ALA A 21 -0.44 -11.98 10.92
C ALA A 21 -1.73 -12.17 11.73
N ARG A 22 -1.69 -11.77 13.01
CA ARG A 22 -2.83 -11.94 13.91
C ARG A 22 -4.05 -11.28 13.25
N PRO A 23 -5.19 -11.98 13.09
CA PRO A 23 -6.42 -11.35 12.65
C PRO A 23 -6.78 -10.28 13.69
N GLY A 24 -6.69 -9.00 13.32
CA GLY A 24 -7.12 -7.87 14.15
C GLY A 24 -6.03 -6.86 14.53
N ALA A 25 -4.76 -7.05 14.18
CA ALA A 25 -3.80 -5.95 14.23
C ALA A 25 -4.02 -5.06 13.00
N ASP A 26 -4.30 -3.80 13.25
CA ASP A 26 -4.43 -2.83 12.19
C ASP A 26 -3.09 -2.65 11.48
N VAL A 27 -3.03 -3.06 10.20
CA VAL A 27 -1.77 -3.09 9.44
C VAL A 27 -1.21 -1.70 9.19
N VAL A 28 -2.06 -0.67 9.15
CA VAL A 28 -1.65 0.71 8.98
C VAL A 28 -1.41 1.34 10.36
N PRO A 29 -0.18 1.82 10.65
CA PRO A 29 0.12 2.53 11.90
C PRO A 29 -0.82 3.71 12.13
N GLN A 30 -1.13 3.99 13.40
CA GLN A 30 -2.07 5.06 13.77
C GLN A 30 -1.66 6.46 13.27
N GLY A 31 -0.35 6.73 13.13
CA GLY A 31 0.15 7.98 12.58
C GLY A 31 -0.23 8.14 11.11
N ALA A 32 0.14 7.18 10.28
CA ALA A 32 -0.27 7.11 8.86
C ALA A 32 -1.79 7.17 8.67
N ARG A 33 -2.58 6.43 9.45
CA ARG A 33 -4.05 6.48 9.39
C ARG A 33 -4.60 7.88 9.65
N ARG A 34 -4.08 8.57 10.66
CA ARG A 34 -4.49 9.95 10.98
C ARG A 34 -4.14 10.93 9.86
N GLU A 35 -3.01 10.75 9.18
CA GLU A 35 -2.69 11.58 8.02
C GLU A 35 -3.61 11.30 6.83
N LEU A 36 -3.93 10.02 6.53
CA LEU A 36 -4.90 9.66 5.49
C LEU A 36 -6.28 10.28 5.74
N GLU A 37 -6.79 10.22 6.97
CA GLU A 37 -8.08 10.81 7.31
C GLU A 37 -8.08 12.34 7.11
N ARG A 38 -7.00 13.02 7.51
CA ARG A 38 -6.83 14.47 7.28
C ARG A 38 -6.78 14.81 5.79
N ILE A 39 -6.03 14.03 5.00
CA ILE A 39 -5.92 14.22 3.55
C ILE A 39 -7.29 14.04 2.90
N ARG A 40 -7.98 12.92 3.17
CA ARG A 40 -9.30 12.63 2.58
C ARG A 40 -10.32 13.71 2.91
N ARG A 41 -10.38 14.11 4.18
CA ARG A 41 -11.27 15.20 4.61
C ARG A 41 -10.94 16.48 3.86
N ARG A 42 -9.68 16.91 3.86
CA ARG A 42 -9.28 18.16 3.21
C ARG A 42 -9.54 18.11 1.69
N TRP A 43 -9.22 17.01 1.05
CA TRP A 43 -9.47 16.79 -0.38
C TRP A 43 -10.95 16.94 -0.73
N SER A 44 -11.84 16.34 0.07
CA SER A 44 -13.29 16.42 -0.14
C SER A 44 -13.88 17.83 0.05
N GLU A 45 -13.21 18.68 0.81
CA GLU A 45 -13.62 20.05 1.09
C GLU A 45 -13.09 21.07 0.05
N LEU A 46 -12.09 20.69 -0.75
CA LEU A 46 -11.44 21.59 -1.71
C LEU A 46 -12.18 21.60 -3.06
N PRO A 47 -12.42 22.79 -3.65
CA PRO A 47 -12.95 22.86 -5.00
C PRO A 47 -11.87 22.44 -6.03
N PRO A 48 -12.27 21.93 -7.21
CA PRO A 48 -11.33 21.36 -8.19
C PRO A 48 -10.17 22.28 -8.58
N GLU A 49 -10.40 23.59 -8.67
CA GLU A 49 -9.37 24.57 -9.06
C GLU A 49 -8.23 24.66 -8.03
N ARG A 50 -8.51 24.33 -6.77
CA ARG A 50 -7.52 24.28 -5.69
C ARG A 50 -6.79 22.94 -5.63
N LEU A 51 -7.39 21.88 -6.16
CA LEU A 51 -6.78 20.56 -6.24
C LEU A 51 -5.81 20.43 -7.42
N GLY A 52 -6.11 21.07 -8.55
CA GLY A 52 -5.33 20.98 -9.79
C GLY A 52 -3.80 21.10 -9.62
N PRO A 53 -3.28 22.08 -8.86
CA PRO A 53 -1.83 22.20 -8.64
C PRO A 53 -1.20 21.06 -7.83
N VAL A 54 -1.99 20.34 -7.00
CA VAL A 54 -1.51 19.28 -6.10
C VAL A 54 -1.68 17.89 -6.71
N VAL A 55 -2.59 17.72 -7.68
CA VAL A 55 -2.86 16.45 -8.36
C VAL A 55 -1.59 15.75 -8.88
N PRO A 56 -0.65 16.42 -9.59
CA PRO A 56 0.56 15.75 -10.09
C PRO A 56 1.42 15.16 -8.96
N LEU A 57 1.57 15.88 -7.85
CA LEU A 57 2.32 15.43 -6.69
C LEU A 57 1.69 14.18 -6.06
N VAL A 58 0.35 14.16 -5.92
CA VAL A 58 -0.33 12.98 -5.36
C VAL A 58 -0.21 11.79 -6.30
N ARG A 59 -0.29 12.02 -7.63
CA ARG A 59 -0.08 10.94 -8.61
C ARG A 59 1.31 10.34 -8.53
N GLU A 60 2.36 11.17 -8.37
CA GLU A 60 3.72 10.68 -8.15
C GLU A 60 3.81 9.79 -6.90
N VAL A 61 3.20 10.21 -5.79
CA VAL A 61 3.15 9.39 -4.57
C VAL A 61 2.37 8.09 -4.76
N LEU A 62 1.29 8.09 -5.55
CA LEU A 62 0.56 6.86 -5.87
C LEU A 62 1.42 5.89 -6.69
N GLU A 63 2.13 6.37 -7.70
CA GLU A 63 3.03 5.53 -8.50
C GLU A 63 4.18 4.98 -7.66
N ASP A 64 4.76 5.79 -6.77
CA ASP A 64 5.80 5.35 -5.84
C ASP A 64 5.29 4.25 -4.89
N LEU A 65 4.06 4.36 -4.40
CA LEU A 65 3.45 3.33 -3.55
C LEU A 65 3.10 2.07 -4.34
N ALA A 66 2.55 2.21 -5.56
CA ALA A 66 2.24 1.09 -6.43
C ALA A 66 3.50 0.32 -6.85
N ALA A 67 4.62 1.02 -7.08
CA ALA A 67 5.90 0.40 -7.39
C ALA A 67 6.44 -0.51 -6.29
N ARG A 68 6.01 -0.32 -5.02
CA ARG A 68 6.41 -1.18 -3.88
C ARG A 68 5.67 -2.52 -3.88
N THR A 69 4.41 -2.54 -4.28
CA THR A 69 3.51 -3.70 -4.11
C THR A 69 3.20 -4.41 -5.43
N ALA A 70 3.16 -3.67 -6.54
CA ALA A 70 2.91 -4.18 -7.88
C ALA A 70 3.85 -3.54 -8.93
N PRO A 71 5.18 -3.82 -8.87
CA PRO A 71 6.14 -3.24 -9.79
C PRO A 71 5.75 -3.44 -11.26
N GLY A 72 5.83 -2.37 -12.05
CA GLY A 72 5.50 -2.39 -13.49
C GLY A 72 4.00 -2.33 -13.81
N THR A 73 3.14 -2.24 -12.79
CA THR A 73 1.70 -2.00 -12.97
C THR A 73 1.42 -0.51 -12.71
N PRO A 74 1.01 0.27 -13.73
CA PRO A 74 0.73 1.70 -13.55
C PRO A 74 -0.54 1.89 -12.72
N VAL A 75 -0.61 3.01 -11.99
CA VAL A 75 -1.83 3.38 -11.26
C VAL A 75 -2.92 3.77 -12.28
N PRO A 76 -4.12 3.19 -12.19
CA PRO A 76 -5.19 3.52 -13.13
C PRO A 76 -5.63 4.98 -12.96
N ASP A 77 -5.84 5.67 -14.08
CA ASP A 77 -6.44 7.01 -14.04
C ASP A 77 -7.97 6.92 -13.88
N LEU A 78 -8.41 7.00 -12.62
CA LEU A 78 -9.82 7.00 -12.24
C LEU A 78 -10.39 8.42 -12.04
N GLY A 79 -9.60 9.44 -12.40
CA GLY A 79 -9.93 10.86 -12.20
C GLY A 79 -9.54 11.40 -10.82
N ASP A 80 -9.46 12.73 -10.74
CA ASP A 80 -8.87 13.42 -9.59
C ASP A 80 -9.71 13.32 -8.30
N ALA A 81 -11.02 13.06 -8.44
CA ALA A 81 -11.94 12.96 -7.32
C ALA A 81 -11.63 11.79 -6.37
N VAL A 82 -10.95 10.74 -6.86
CA VAL A 82 -10.71 9.50 -6.10
C VAL A 82 -9.24 9.31 -5.71
N LEU A 83 -8.36 10.30 -5.94
CA LEU A 83 -6.93 10.15 -5.62
C LEU A 83 -6.67 9.93 -4.13
N ALA A 84 -7.46 10.54 -3.24
CA ALA A 84 -7.34 10.34 -1.79
C ALA A 84 -7.76 8.91 -1.36
N GLU A 85 -8.76 8.33 -2.02
CA GLU A 85 -9.17 6.94 -1.85
C GLU A 85 -8.10 5.98 -2.37
N GLN A 86 -7.54 6.24 -3.56
CA GLN A 86 -6.44 5.44 -4.11
C GLN A 86 -5.21 5.47 -3.19
N LEU A 87 -4.90 6.63 -2.62
CA LEU A 87 -3.80 6.78 -1.65
C LEU A 87 -4.00 5.93 -0.40
N THR A 88 -5.25 5.78 0.04
CA THR A 88 -5.61 4.94 1.18
C THR A 88 -5.37 3.47 0.87
N VAL A 89 -5.78 3.01 -0.31
CA VAL A 89 -5.59 1.62 -0.76
C VAL A 89 -4.11 1.29 -0.88
N LEU A 90 -3.35 2.08 -1.64
CA LEU A 90 -1.93 1.79 -1.86
C LEU A 90 -1.07 1.94 -0.60
N THR A 91 -1.46 2.82 0.33
CA THR A 91 -0.84 2.86 1.66
C THR A 91 -1.09 1.57 2.42
N TRP A 92 -2.32 1.07 2.39
CA TRP A 92 -2.66 -0.19 3.05
C TRP A 92 -1.88 -1.35 2.44
N ASP A 93 -1.82 -1.44 1.10
CA ASP A 93 -1.07 -2.48 0.39
C ASP A 93 0.42 -2.45 0.78
N ALA A 94 1.03 -1.26 0.81
CA ALA A 94 2.44 -1.11 1.20
C ALA A 94 2.69 -1.62 2.62
N TYR A 95 1.83 -1.29 3.58
CA TYR A 95 1.95 -1.83 4.94
C TYR A 95 1.67 -3.33 5.01
N ALA A 96 0.74 -3.84 4.22
CA ALA A 96 0.38 -5.27 4.19
C ALA A 96 1.52 -6.13 3.64
N GLU A 97 2.26 -5.63 2.65
CA GLU A 97 3.46 -6.26 2.09
C GLU A 97 4.73 -6.02 2.94
N GLY A 98 4.63 -5.22 4.01
CA GLY A 98 5.77 -4.90 4.88
C GLY A 98 6.72 -3.82 4.33
N ASP A 99 6.34 -3.11 3.27
CA ASP A 99 7.10 -2.02 2.63
C ASP A 99 6.50 -0.63 2.96
N GLY A 100 5.96 -0.50 4.18
CA GLY A 100 5.34 0.72 4.71
C GLY A 100 6.33 1.75 5.26
N ASP A 101 7.63 1.50 5.14
CA ASP A 101 8.67 2.37 5.69
C ASP A 101 8.62 3.77 5.01
N GLY A 102 8.66 4.81 5.84
CA GLY A 102 8.60 6.20 5.40
C GLY A 102 7.22 6.70 4.94
N VAL A 103 6.22 5.84 4.77
CA VAL A 103 4.90 6.21 4.22
C VAL A 103 4.22 7.31 5.05
N GLU A 104 4.26 7.24 6.38
CA GLU A 104 3.70 8.30 7.24
C GLU A 104 4.33 9.69 6.99
N VAL A 105 5.63 9.74 6.71
CA VAL A 105 6.33 10.99 6.39
C VAL A 105 5.87 11.53 5.04
N THR A 106 5.75 10.66 4.03
CA THR A 106 5.23 11.02 2.71
C THR A 106 3.79 11.55 2.82
N LEU A 107 2.92 10.88 3.57
CA LEU A 107 1.54 11.35 3.82
C LEU A 107 1.53 12.71 4.52
N THR A 108 2.42 12.94 5.47
CA THR A 108 2.58 14.23 6.14
C THR A 108 2.95 15.34 5.15
N GLN A 109 3.80 15.05 4.16
CA GLN A 109 4.19 15.98 3.09
C GLN A 109 3.03 16.26 2.15
N VAL A 110 2.30 15.22 1.71
CA VAL A 110 1.07 15.37 0.91
C VAL A 110 0.09 16.27 1.64
N ARG A 111 -0.22 16.00 2.91
CA ARG A 111 -1.13 16.86 3.69
C ARG A 111 -0.68 18.32 3.71
N ARG A 112 0.63 18.58 3.89
CA ARG A 112 1.18 19.95 3.92
C ARG A 112 1.15 20.66 2.57
N SER A 113 1.08 19.90 1.47
CA SER A 113 0.94 20.46 0.12
C SER A 113 -0.49 20.89 -0.22
N LEU A 114 -1.49 20.40 0.54
CA LEU A 114 -2.87 20.81 0.36
C LEU A 114 -3.07 22.25 0.85
N PRO A 115 -3.73 23.11 0.05
CA PRO A 115 -4.06 24.48 0.44
C PRO A 115 -5.12 24.53 1.54
#